data_AF-A0A7D9HJ81-F1
#
_entry.id   AF-A0A7D9HJ81-F1
#
_cell.length_a   1.000
_cell.length_b   1.000
_cell.length_c   1.000
_cell.angle_alpha   90.00
_cell.angle_beta   90.00
_cell.angle_gamma   90.00
#
_symmetry.space_group_name_H-M   'P 1'
#
loop_
_entity.id
_entity.type
_entity.pdbx_description
1 polymer ?
#
loop_
_entity_poly.entity_id
_entity_poly.type
_entity_poly.pdbx_seq_one_letter_code
_entity_poly.pdbx_strand_id
1 'polypeptide(L)'
;MITFKDYLVWYNNLDVEPFVKAIEKMFEFYQPRSLDLFKDGISVPGYHEIDKTLIRGGKLCKQIWGADANALDLWALSQPMPTGYYVRWKKENNFKKEEYFNKISIEWLDYITYHDEVDTKHEHNHGKKRIGRFVVDGLDSSTNTIYELNSCYFHGHNCELNPHEFNEKMQFTDEQTLLPNS
;
A
#
# COMPACT_ATOMS: atom_id res chain seq x y z
N MET A 1 -10.31 14.73 6.17
CA MET A 1 -8.91 14.34 5.89
C MET A 1 -8.27 15.61 5.35
N ILE A 2 -7.32 16.26 6.04
CA ILE A 2 -6.99 17.68 5.79
C ILE A 2 -5.60 17.83 5.13
N THR A 3 -4.68 16.91 5.41
CA THR A 3 -3.31 16.91 4.89
C THR A 3 -3.00 15.63 4.13
N PHE A 4 -1.96 15.66 3.29
CA PHE A 4 -1.45 14.44 2.65
C PHE A 4 -1.00 13.38 3.67
N LYS A 5 -0.51 13.81 4.83
CA LYS A 5 -0.23 12.91 5.96
C LYS A 5 -1.49 12.20 6.45
N ASP A 6 -2.61 12.92 6.57
CA ASP A 6 -3.89 12.31 6.97
C ASP A 6 -4.36 11.28 5.94
N TYR A 7 -4.13 11.55 4.65
CA TYR A 7 -4.39 10.59 3.57
C TYR A 7 -3.55 9.33 3.69
N LEU A 8 -2.24 9.47 3.90
CA LEU A 8 -1.36 8.31 4.06
C LEU A 8 -1.72 7.50 5.32
N VAL A 9 -2.08 8.16 6.42
CA VAL A 9 -2.54 7.46 7.64
C VAL A 9 -3.83 6.70 7.37
N TRP A 10 -4.81 7.34 6.73
CA TRP A 10 -6.06 6.69 6.34
C TRP A 10 -5.84 5.50 5.39
N TYR A 11 -4.99 5.66 4.38
CA TYR A 11 -4.65 4.63 3.40
C TYR A 11 -4.06 3.41 4.10
N ASN A 12 -3.04 3.61 4.92
CA ASN A 12 -2.36 2.52 5.63
C ASN A 12 -3.31 1.83 6.62
N ASN A 13 -4.18 2.58 7.30
CA ASN A 13 -5.15 1.98 8.19
C ASN A 13 -6.13 1.07 7.45
N LEU A 14 -6.60 1.45 6.25
CA LEU A 14 -7.48 0.59 5.45
C LEU A 14 -6.79 -0.69 4.94
N ASP A 15 -5.49 -0.66 4.68
CA ASP A 15 -4.72 -1.85 4.27
C ASP A 15 -4.50 -2.82 5.45
N VAL A 16 -4.29 -2.29 6.66
CA VAL A 16 -3.87 -3.09 7.83
C VAL A 16 -5.04 -3.52 8.71
N GLU A 17 -6.04 -2.67 8.92
CA GLU A 17 -7.15 -2.94 9.85
C GLU A 17 -7.93 -4.23 9.56
N PRO A 18 -8.28 -4.55 8.29
CA PRO A 18 -8.93 -5.82 7.99
C PRO A 18 -8.11 -7.02 8.44
N PHE A 19 -6.81 -6.99 8.21
CA PHE A 19 -5.94 -8.11 8.59
C PHE A 19 -5.84 -8.28 10.12
N VAL A 20 -5.78 -7.18 10.87
CA VAL A 20 -5.80 -7.23 12.33
C VAL A 20 -7.11 -7.84 12.85
N LYS A 21 -8.26 -7.40 12.32
CA LYS A 21 -9.59 -7.93 12.68
C LYS A 21 -9.71 -9.42 12.35
N ALA A 22 -9.14 -9.83 11.22
CA ALA A 22 -9.06 -11.23 10.84
C ALA A 22 -8.29 -12.05 11.89
N ILE A 23 -7.09 -11.61 12.26
CA ILE A 23 -6.27 -12.27 13.29
C ILE A 23 -7.02 -12.37 14.63
N GLU A 24 -7.70 -11.30 15.06
CA GLU A 24 -8.51 -11.31 16.30
C GLU A 24 -9.59 -12.41 16.25
N LYS A 25 -10.29 -12.55 15.12
CA LYS A 25 -11.30 -13.60 14.92
C LYS A 25 -10.70 -15.00 14.90
N MET A 26 -9.49 -15.17 14.36
CA MET A 26 -8.76 -16.43 14.49
C MET A 26 -8.48 -16.73 15.96
N PHE A 27 -7.93 -15.78 16.71
CA PHE A 27 -7.67 -16.00 18.13
C PHE A 27 -8.94 -16.40 18.88
N GLU A 28 -10.05 -15.69 18.69
CA GLU A 28 -11.35 -16.07 19.29
C GLU A 28 -11.77 -17.52 18.93
N PHE A 29 -11.53 -17.96 17.70
CA PHE A 29 -11.87 -19.31 17.26
C PHE A 29 -10.97 -20.38 17.91
N TYR A 30 -9.66 -20.16 18.02
CA TYR A 30 -8.72 -21.18 18.51
C TYR A 30 -8.45 -21.13 20.02
N GLN A 31 -8.67 -19.99 20.69
CA GLN A 31 -8.50 -19.83 22.14
C GLN A 31 -9.26 -20.88 22.97
N PRO A 32 -10.56 -21.16 22.72
CA PRO A 32 -11.28 -22.22 23.45
C PRO A 32 -10.68 -23.62 23.30
N ARG A 33 -9.84 -23.82 22.28
CA ARG A 33 -9.17 -25.09 21.99
C ARG A 33 -7.77 -25.16 22.59
N SER A 34 -7.34 -24.13 23.32
CA SER A 34 -5.98 -23.99 23.86
C SER A 34 -4.90 -24.10 22.76
N LEU A 35 -5.20 -23.55 21.58
CA LEU A 35 -4.28 -23.50 20.44
C LEU A 35 -3.88 -22.05 20.16
N ASP A 36 -2.57 -21.80 20.08
CA ASP A 36 -1.95 -20.54 19.69
C ASP A 36 -1.34 -20.68 18.30
N LEU A 37 -2.01 -20.15 17.28
CA LEU A 37 -1.58 -20.18 15.88
C LEU A 37 -0.17 -19.64 15.61
N PHE A 38 0.38 -18.78 16.48
CA PHE A 38 1.70 -18.18 16.32
C PHE A 38 2.81 -18.97 17.02
N LYS A 39 2.45 -19.91 17.90
CA LYS A 39 3.40 -20.71 18.69
C LYS A 39 3.28 -22.20 18.43
N ASP A 40 2.07 -22.68 18.16
CA ASP A 40 1.75 -24.07 17.91
C ASP A 40 1.91 -24.35 16.41
N GLY A 41 2.82 -25.26 16.07
CA GLY A 41 3.06 -25.67 14.70
C GLY A 41 1.85 -26.42 14.12
N ILE A 42 1.20 -25.83 13.12
CA ILE A 42 0.19 -26.50 12.29
C ILE A 42 0.92 -27.21 11.16
N SER A 43 1.02 -28.54 11.22
CA SER A 43 1.71 -29.31 10.17
C SER A 43 0.73 -29.97 9.21
N VAL A 44 0.96 -29.82 7.89
CA VAL A 44 0.63 -30.81 6.85
C VAL A 44 1.75 -30.70 5.79
N PRO A 45 2.44 -31.79 5.35
CA PRO A 45 1.93 -33.14 5.09
C PRO A 45 2.60 -34.29 5.86
N GLY A 46 1.84 -35.37 6.11
CA GLY A 46 2.35 -36.65 6.67
C GLY A 46 1.63 -37.16 7.93
N TYR A 47 0.91 -36.29 8.64
CA TYR A 47 0.27 -36.60 9.94
C TYR A 47 -1.26 -36.54 9.87
N HIS A 48 -1.88 -37.36 9.01
CA HIS A 48 -3.26 -37.18 8.58
C HIS A 48 -4.20 -38.34 8.95
N GLU A 49 -3.73 -39.31 9.74
CA GLU A 49 -4.53 -40.49 10.06
C GLU A 49 -4.64 -40.74 11.56
N ILE A 50 -5.87 -40.67 12.06
CA ILE A 50 -6.25 -41.10 13.41
C ILE A 50 -5.87 -42.57 13.57
N ASP A 51 -5.32 -42.91 14.73
CA ASP A 51 -4.89 -44.26 15.12
C ASP A 51 -3.77 -44.89 14.28
N LYS A 52 -3.13 -44.11 13.38
CA LYS A 52 -1.97 -44.58 12.60
C LYS A 52 -0.76 -43.67 12.75
N THR A 53 -0.98 -42.37 12.73
CA THR A 53 0.09 -41.39 12.85
C THR A 53 0.61 -41.32 14.29
N LEU A 54 1.93 -41.41 14.47
CA LEU A 54 2.59 -41.18 15.77
C LEU A 54 2.94 -39.70 15.93
N ILE A 55 2.47 -39.07 17.00
CA ILE A 55 2.84 -37.70 17.39
C ILE A 55 4.07 -37.70 18.30
N ARG A 56 4.57 -36.50 18.66
CA ARG A 56 5.74 -36.31 19.53
C ARG A 56 5.64 -37.20 20.78
N GLY A 57 6.70 -37.99 21.02
CA GLY A 57 6.75 -38.95 22.13
C GLY A 57 6.15 -40.32 21.82
N GLY A 58 5.90 -40.66 20.54
CA GLY A 58 5.46 -41.99 20.12
C GLY A 58 4.02 -42.33 20.49
N LYS A 59 3.20 -41.32 20.77
CA LYS A 59 1.77 -41.50 21.06
C LYS A 59 0.98 -41.54 19.75
N LEU A 60 -0.08 -42.35 19.69
CA LEU A 60 -0.97 -42.34 18.52
C LEU A 60 -1.83 -41.08 18.49
N CYS A 61 -1.98 -40.49 17.31
CA CYS A 61 -2.93 -39.43 17.04
C CYS A 61 -4.36 -39.94 17.25
N LYS A 62 -5.18 -39.24 18.04
CA LYS A 62 -6.58 -39.63 18.32
C LYS A 62 -7.62 -38.72 17.70
N GLN A 63 -7.21 -37.54 17.23
CA GLN A 63 -8.10 -36.55 16.67
C GLN A 63 -7.33 -35.64 15.71
N ILE A 64 -7.99 -35.24 14.63
CA ILE A 64 -7.47 -34.31 13.64
C ILE A 64 -8.48 -33.18 13.47
N TRP A 65 -8.01 -31.95 13.53
CA TRP A 65 -8.80 -30.75 13.26
C TRP A 65 -8.23 -30.08 12.00
N GLY A 66 -9.01 -30.05 10.93
CA GLY A 66 -8.69 -29.27 9.74
C GLY A 66 -9.27 -27.88 9.91
N ALA A 67 -8.42 -26.86 9.95
CA ALA A 67 -8.86 -25.50 9.99
C ALA A 67 -8.04 -24.69 8.99
N ASP A 68 -8.74 -24.01 8.09
CA ASP A 68 -8.13 -23.26 7.00
C ASP A 68 -7.72 -21.88 7.49
N ALA A 69 -6.42 -21.69 7.72
CA ALA A 69 -5.86 -20.39 8.09
C ALA A 69 -5.88 -19.39 6.91
N ASN A 70 -5.92 -19.88 5.65
CA ASN A 70 -5.88 -19.03 4.45
C ASN A 70 -7.24 -18.39 4.14
N ALA A 71 -8.34 -18.92 4.68
CA ALA A 71 -9.68 -18.35 4.50
C ALA A 71 -9.80 -16.91 5.05
N LEU A 72 -8.91 -16.52 5.96
CA LEU A 72 -8.89 -15.18 6.55
C LEU A 72 -8.19 -14.13 5.70
N ASP A 73 -7.11 -14.52 5.00
CA ASP A 73 -6.49 -13.65 4.02
C ASP A 73 -7.53 -13.26 2.95
N LEU A 74 -8.36 -14.21 2.52
CA LEU A 74 -9.45 -13.94 1.57
C LEU A 74 -10.48 -12.95 2.11
N TRP A 75 -10.87 -13.04 3.39
CA TRP A 75 -11.80 -12.07 3.98
C TRP A 75 -11.17 -10.68 4.08
N ALA A 76 -9.93 -10.59 4.57
CA ALA A 76 -9.21 -9.31 4.67
C ALA A 76 -9.04 -8.66 3.29
N LEU A 77 -8.63 -9.44 2.28
CA LEU A 77 -8.51 -9.02 0.88
C LEU A 77 -9.84 -8.65 0.22
N SER A 78 -10.97 -9.14 0.75
CA SER A 78 -12.30 -8.76 0.27
C SER A 78 -12.81 -7.42 0.83
N GLN A 79 -12.15 -6.87 1.85
CA GLN A 79 -12.55 -5.58 2.42
C GLN A 79 -12.18 -4.42 1.49
N PRO A 80 -12.88 -3.27 1.59
CA PRO A 80 -12.46 -2.05 0.91
C PRO A 80 -11.06 -1.65 1.37
N MET A 81 -10.10 -1.81 0.49
CA MET A 81 -8.70 -1.43 0.70
C MET A 81 -8.24 -0.54 -0.45
N PRO A 82 -7.40 0.46 -0.16
CA PRO A 82 -6.83 1.26 -1.21
C PRO A 82 -5.83 0.37 -1.95
N THR A 83 -6.25 -0.09 -3.12
CA THR A 83 -5.33 -0.78 -4.01
C THR A 83 -4.53 0.31 -4.73
N GLY A 84 -3.20 0.24 -4.68
CA GLY A 84 -2.37 0.98 -5.62
C GLY A 84 -2.73 0.59 -7.06
N TYR A 85 -2.07 1.19 -8.06
CA TYR A 85 -2.32 0.82 -9.45
C TYR A 85 -2.25 -0.70 -9.66
N TYR A 86 -3.39 -1.31 -10.00
CA TYR A 86 -3.44 -2.74 -10.27
C TYR A 86 -2.70 -3.02 -11.58
N VAL A 87 -1.89 -4.07 -11.57
CA VAL A 87 -1.36 -4.63 -12.82
C VAL A 87 -2.52 -5.29 -13.53
N ARG A 88 -2.97 -4.69 -14.64
CA ARG A 88 -4.05 -5.28 -15.44
C ARG A 88 -3.47 -6.33 -16.37
N TRP A 89 -3.93 -7.57 -16.18
CA TRP A 89 -3.66 -8.67 -17.09
C TRP A 89 -4.88 -8.84 -17.98
N LYS A 90 -4.74 -8.55 -19.27
CA LYS A 90 -5.84 -8.66 -20.24
C LYS A 90 -5.69 -9.93 -21.04
N LYS A 91 -6.77 -10.70 -21.20
CA LYS A 91 -6.76 -11.86 -22.09
C LYS A 91 -6.45 -11.44 -23.53
N GLU A 92 -6.94 -10.26 -23.91
CA GLU A 92 -6.79 -9.66 -25.24
C GLU A 92 -5.34 -9.34 -25.60
N ASN A 93 -4.47 -9.15 -24.59
CA ASN A 93 -3.04 -8.86 -24.79
C ASN A 93 -2.12 -10.05 -24.48
N ASN A 94 -2.67 -11.26 -24.37
CA ASN A 94 -1.99 -12.49 -23.93
C ASN A 94 -1.41 -12.41 -22.52
N PHE A 95 -2.13 -11.77 -21.59
CA PHE A 95 -1.66 -11.56 -20.21
C PHE A 95 -0.26 -10.93 -20.21
N LYS A 96 -0.02 -9.95 -21.08
CA LYS A 96 1.13 -9.06 -20.96
C LYS A 96 0.85 -8.04 -19.86
N LYS A 97 1.85 -7.87 -18.99
CA LYS A 97 1.85 -6.87 -17.93
C LYS A 97 1.65 -5.48 -18.53
N GLU A 98 0.53 -4.83 -18.23
CA GLU A 98 0.40 -3.38 -18.42
C GLU A 98 0.97 -2.71 -17.16
N GLU A 99 2.20 -2.20 -17.25
CA GLU A 99 2.79 -1.41 -16.18
C GLU A 99 2.13 -0.03 -16.16
N TYR A 100 1.38 0.22 -15.10
CA TYR A 100 1.00 1.59 -14.74
C TYR A 100 2.12 2.15 -13.86
N PHE A 101 2.75 3.23 -14.34
CA PHE A 101 3.81 3.90 -13.61
C PHE A 101 3.26 4.45 -12.30
N ASN A 102 3.85 4.02 -11.18
CA ASN A 102 3.51 4.50 -9.86
C ASN A 102 4.07 5.91 -9.66
N LYS A 103 3.31 6.92 -10.07
CA LYS A 103 3.62 8.31 -9.77
C LYS A 103 2.73 8.74 -8.62
N ILE A 104 3.32 8.87 -7.44
CA ILE A 104 2.70 9.46 -6.24
C ILE A 104 2.02 10.82 -6.53
N SER A 105 2.50 11.57 -7.54
CA SER A 105 1.86 12.79 -7.99
C SER A 105 0.46 12.56 -8.59
N ILE A 106 0.22 11.43 -9.24
CA ILE A 106 -1.09 11.09 -9.79
C ILE A 106 -2.07 10.70 -8.67
N GLU A 107 -1.64 9.87 -7.71
CA GLU A 107 -2.47 9.51 -6.56
C GLU A 107 -2.86 10.74 -5.73
N TRP A 108 -1.91 11.67 -5.53
CA TRP A 108 -2.18 12.94 -4.87
C TRP A 108 -3.19 13.80 -5.66
N LEU A 109 -3.08 13.86 -6.99
CA LEU A 109 -4.03 14.60 -7.83
C LEU A 109 -5.43 13.98 -7.83
N ASP A 110 -5.53 12.65 -7.85
CA ASP A 110 -6.81 11.93 -7.71
C ASP A 110 -7.46 12.26 -6.35
N TYR A 111 -6.66 12.32 -5.27
CA TYR A 111 -7.14 12.78 -3.96
C TYR A 111 -7.63 14.24 -3.99
N ILE A 112 -6.86 15.18 -4.57
CA ILE A 112 -7.26 16.59 -4.69
C ILE A 112 -8.56 16.72 -5.49
N THR A 113 -8.69 16.01 -6.60
CA THR A 113 -9.92 15.99 -7.40
C THR A 113 -11.13 15.51 -6.61
N TYR A 114 -10.95 14.46 -5.82
CA TYR A 114 -12.03 13.93 -4.99
C TYR A 114 -12.36 14.83 -3.80
N HIS A 115 -11.34 15.28 -3.05
CA HIS A 115 -11.50 15.99 -1.79
C HIS A 115 -11.93 17.45 -1.99
N ASP A 116 -11.32 18.14 -2.96
CA ASP A 116 -11.58 19.56 -3.22
C ASP A 116 -12.65 19.76 -4.31
N GLU A 117 -13.23 18.67 -4.84
CA GLU A 117 -14.22 18.67 -5.92
C GLU A 117 -13.77 19.44 -7.18
N VAL A 118 -12.46 19.36 -7.49
CA VAL A 118 -11.85 20.05 -8.64
C VAL A 118 -11.57 19.10 -9.82
N ASP A 119 -11.75 19.57 -11.05
CA ASP A 119 -11.39 18.82 -12.27
C ASP A 119 -9.89 18.96 -12.58
N THR A 120 -9.05 18.23 -11.85
CA THR A 120 -7.61 18.23 -12.14
C THR A 120 -7.33 17.38 -13.37
N LYS A 121 -6.73 18.00 -14.40
CA LYS A 121 -6.30 17.31 -15.62
C LYS A 121 -4.83 16.97 -15.52
N HIS A 122 -4.50 15.68 -15.61
CA HIS A 122 -3.16 15.15 -15.43
C HIS A 122 -2.88 14.01 -16.42
N GLU A 123 -1.66 13.44 -16.34
CA GLU A 123 -1.16 12.44 -17.29
C GLU A 123 -2.10 11.25 -17.51
N HIS A 124 -2.81 10.81 -16.46
CA HIS A 124 -3.60 9.58 -16.48
C HIS A 124 -5.04 9.76 -16.98
N ASN A 125 -5.66 10.93 -16.80
CA ASN A 125 -7.05 11.17 -17.22
C ASN A 125 -7.14 11.96 -18.54
N HIS A 126 -6.22 12.90 -18.79
CA HIS A 126 -6.27 13.82 -19.93
C HIS A 126 -4.89 14.08 -20.56
N GLY A 127 -3.90 13.22 -20.29
CA GLY A 127 -2.54 13.33 -20.81
C GLY A 127 -1.73 14.45 -20.16
N LYS A 128 -0.40 14.40 -20.34
CA LYS A 128 0.54 15.38 -19.78
C LYS A 128 0.15 16.80 -20.18
N LYS A 129 0.08 17.70 -19.21
CA LYS A 129 -0.22 19.12 -19.45
C LYS A 129 1.06 19.93 -19.52
N ARG A 130 1.05 20.95 -20.38
CA ARG A 130 2.21 21.82 -20.62
C ARG A 130 1.80 23.28 -20.55
N ILE A 131 2.54 24.06 -19.78
CA ILE A 131 2.40 25.52 -19.68
C ILE A 131 3.71 26.12 -20.20
N GLY A 132 3.65 26.71 -21.39
CA GLY A 132 4.85 27.14 -22.13
C GLY A 132 5.81 25.97 -22.38
N ARG A 133 7.01 26.03 -21.79
CA ARG A 133 8.03 24.96 -21.89
C ARG A 133 7.93 23.91 -20.79
N PHE A 134 7.17 24.15 -19.73
CA PHE A 134 7.14 23.29 -18.54
C PHE A 134 6.01 22.26 -18.62
N VAL A 135 6.30 21.02 -18.24
CA VAL A 135 5.30 19.97 -18.07
C VAL A 135 4.87 19.99 -16.60
N VAL A 136 3.57 20.11 -16.36
CA VAL A 136 3.00 20.18 -15.00
C VAL A 136 2.36 18.85 -14.62
N ASP A 137 2.29 18.56 -13.32
CA ASP A 137 1.67 17.33 -12.83
C ASP A 137 0.14 17.36 -13.02
N GLY A 138 -0.53 18.45 -12.60
CA GLY A 138 -1.97 18.65 -12.74
C GLY A 138 -2.36 20.09 -13.09
N LEU A 139 -3.47 20.25 -13.82
CA LEU A 139 -4.03 21.54 -14.20
C LEU A 139 -5.55 21.52 -14.07
N ASP A 140 -6.10 22.44 -13.28
CA ASP A 140 -7.51 22.80 -13.36
C ASP A 140 -7.67 24.01 -14.30
N SER A 141 -8.28 23.77 -15.46
CA SER A 141 -8.49 24.80 -16.48
C SER A 141 -9.59 25.80 -16.12
N SER A 142 -10.51 25.43 -15.21
CA SER A 142 -11.63 26.28 -14.83
C SER A 142 -11.19 27.44 -13.94
N THR A 143 -10.24 27.16 -13.04
CA THR A 143 -9.67 28.14 -12.10
C THR A 143 -8.30 28.67 -12.54
N ASN A 144 -7.72 28.12 -13.62
CA ASN A 144 -6.33 28.36 -14.04
C ASN A 144 -5.30 28.02 -12.94
N THR A 145 -5.58 26.97 -12.16
CA THR A 145 -4.71 26.52 -11.06
C THR A 145 -3.83 25.36 -11.51
N ILE A 146 -2.54 25.47 -11.26
CA ILE A 146 -1.55 24.40 -11.48
C ILE A 146 -1.28 23.69 -10.16
N TYR A 147 -1.24 22.36 -10.20
CA TYR A 147 -0.91 21.51 -9.07
C TYR A 147 0.41 20.78 -9.38
N GLU A 148 1.42 20.95 -8.51
CA GLU A 148 2.73 20.30 -8.63
C GLU A 148 3.09 19.59 -7.32
N LEU A 149 3.46 18.31 -7.41
CA LEU A 149 3.91 17.55 -6.25
C LEU A 149 5.43 17.54 -6.22
N ASN A 150 5.99 18.53 -5.53
CA ASN A 150 7.44 18.67 -5.35
C ASN A 150 7.93 17.77 -4.22
N SER A 151 8.22 16.49 -4.52
CA SER A 151 8.75 15.58 -3.50
C SER A 151 10.07 16.09 -2.90
N CYS A 152 10.23 15.97 -1.57
CA CYS A 152 11.32 16.60 -0.84
C CYS A 152 12.71 16.17 -1.36
N TYR A 153 12.89 14.88 -1.69
CA TYR A 153 14.15 14.38 -2.23
C TYR A 153 14.42 14.89 -3.66
N PHE A 154 13.46 14.86 -4.59
CA PHE A 154 13.74 15.28 -5.97
C PHE A 154 13.84 16.81 -6.14
N HIS A 155 13.30 17.57 -5.19
CA HIS A 155 13.35 19.03 -5.22
C HIS A 155 14.33 19.62 -4.21
N GLY A 156 15.01 18.77 -3.43
CA GLY A 156 16.04 19.24 -2.53
C GLY A 156 15.50 20.08 -1.37
N HIS A 157 14.32 19.74 -0.86
CA HIS A 157 13.72 20.45 0.24
C HIS A 157 14.47 20.12 1.55
N ASN A 158 14.88 21.15 2.29
CA ASN A 158 15.56 21.03 3.58
C ASN A 158 14.49 20.89 4.68
N CYS A 159 14.02 19.67 4.91
CA CYS A 159 13.10 19.34 5.99
C CYS A 159 13.40 17.97 6.60
N GLU A 160 12.84 17.72 7.79
CA GLU A 160 13.00 16.46 8.54
C GLU A 160 12.60 15.19 7.77
N LEU A 161 11.79 15.31 6.71
CA LEU A 161 11.35 14.21 5.85
C LEU A 161 12.37 13.86 4.75
N ASN A 162 13.43 14.66 4.60
CA ASN A 162 14.55 14.40 3.69
C ASN A 162 15.83 14.19 4.51
N PRO A 163 15.98 13.04 5.21
CA PRO A 163 17.05 12.81 6.18
C PRO A 163 18.43 12.58 5.55
N HIS A 164 18.54 12.75 4.22
CA HIS A 164 19.79 12.54 3.50
C HIS A 164 20.64 13.80 3.59
N GLU A 165 21.76 13.72 4.32
CA GLU A 165 22.77 14.80 4.42
C GLU A 165 23.33 15.22 3.05
N PHE A 166 23.24 14.34 2.04
CA PHE A 166 23.66 14.58 0.67
C PHE A 166 22.62 14.08 -0.34
N ASN A 167 22.24 14.94 -1.27
CA ASN A 167 21.34 14.60 -2.35
C ASN A 167 22.11 14.33 -3.64
N GLU A 168 22.32 13.05 -3.98
CA GLU A 168 23.05 12.63 -5.19
C GLU A 168 22.47 13.19 -6.49
N LYS A 169 21.15 13.40 -6.56
CA LYS A 169 20.48 13.93 -7.76
C LYS A 169 20.64 15.42 -7.93
N MET A 170 20.67 16.16 -6.82
CA MET A 170 20.77 17.63 -6.84
C MET A 170 22.20 18.13 -6.60
N GLN A 171 23.13 17.24 -6.26
CA GLN A 171 24.55 17.51 -6.00
C GLN A 171 24.79 18.62 -4.97
N PHE A 172 24.00 18.67 -3.90
CA PHE A 172 24.23 19.60 -2.79
C PHE A 172 24.10 18.93 -1.42
N THR A 173 24.77 19.51 -0.42
CA THR A 173 24.66 19.18 1.01
C THR A 173 23.79 20.23 1.72
N ASP A 174 23.14 19.86 2.82
CA ASP A 174 22.21 20.73 3.58
C ASP A 174 22.79 22.12 3.95
N GLU A 175 24.11 22.26 4.00
CA GLU A 175 24.80 23.52 4.33
C GLU A 175 24.64 24.64 3.28
N GLN A 176 24.15 24.36 2.07
CA GLN A 176 24.08 25.38 0.99
C GLN A 176 22.75 26.14 0.89
N THR A 177 21.75 25.88 1.75
CA THR A 177 20.46 26.59 1.69
C THR A 177 20.35 27.82 2.61
N LEU A 178 21.43 28.23 3.27
CA LEU A 178 21.50 29.57 3.89
C LEU A 178 21.92 30.64 2.87
N LEU A 179 21.10 30.87 1.84
CA LEU A 179 21.13 32.14 1.11
C LEU A 179 19.71 32.71 0.97
N PRO A 180 19.53 34.02 1.27
CA PRO A 180 18.24 34.60 1.54
C PRO A 180 17.44 34.87 0.27
N ASN A 181 16.11 34.83 0.43
CA ASN A 181 15.10 35.27 -0.52
C ASN A 181 15.56 36.45 -1.40
N SER A 182 15.41 36.28 -2.72
CA SER A 182 15.31 37.37 -3.69
C SER A 182 13.94 37.35 -4.34
#